data_AF-A0A1X1YBX3-F1
#
_entry.id   AF-A0A1X1YBX3-F1
#
_cell.length_a   1.000
_cell.length_b   1.000
_cell.length_c   1.000
_cell.angle_alpha   90.00
_cell.angle_beta   90.00
_cell.angle_gamma   90.00
#
_symmetry.space_group_name_H-M   'P 1'
#
loop_
_entity.id
_entity.type
_entity.pdbx_description
1 polymer ?
#
loop_
_entity_poly.entity_id
_entity_poly.type
_entity_poly.pdbx_seq_one_letter_code
_entity_poly.pdbx_strand_id
1 'polypeptide(L)'
;MAIPVFFTAELVPWDDVRGGVVDEAIEAVGAEIKSFFADKGDFVMGSGNDAVVGLTYDESAEDPSVRVAVATLVGGFRDLADADAALALAKSFTSEQFKHVTASLDESSIVTHPTGESDTAGAS
;
A
#
# COMPACT_ATOMS: atom_id res chain seq x y z
N MET A 1 -3.11 19.91 -9.98
CA MET A 1 -3.02 18.46 -10.32
C MET A 1 -2.37 17.80 -9.12
N ALA A 2 -2.90 16.69 -8.61
CA ALA A 2 -2.28 16.02 -7.47
C ALA A 2 -1.00 15.30 -7.92
N ILE A 3 0.06 15.35 -7.11
CA ILE A 3 1.26 14.53 -7.30
C ILE A 3 0.94 13.14 -6.73
N PRO A 4 0.90 12.08 -7.56
CA PRO A 4 0.57 10.74 -7.09
C PRO A 4 1.70 10.17 -6.24
N VAL A 5 1.31 9.45 -5.20
CA VAL A 5 2.20 8.70 -4.32
C VAL A 5 1.58 7.33 -4.09
N PHE A 6 2.43 6.30 -4.19
CA PHE A 6 2.06 4.91 -3.99
C PHE A 6 2.53 4.45 -2.61
N PHE A 7 1.59 3.97 -1.80
CA PHE A 7 1.82 3.43 -0.47
C PHE A 7 1.71 1.91 -0.51
N THR A 8 2.82 1.20 -0.34
CA THR A 8 2.85 -0.27 -0.31
C THR A 8 2.87 -0.73 1.14
N ALA A 9 1.88 -1.51 1.54
CA ALA A 9 1.62 -1.92 2.91
C ALA A 9 1.48 -3.45 3.03
N GLU A 10 2.17 -4.04 4.02
CA GLU A 10 1.83 -5.37 4.51
C GLU A 10 0.52 -5.33 5.29
N LEU A 11 -0.44 -6.15 4.90
CA LEU A 11 -1.78 -6.14 5.48
C LEU A 11 -1.97 -7.22 6.54
N VAL A 12 -2.00 -8.48 6.10
CA VAL A 12 -2.32 -9.64 6.93
C VAL A 12 -1.59 -10.88 6.44
N PRO A 13 -1.31 -11.87 7.32
CA PRO A 13 -0.81 -13.18 6.90
C PRO A 13 -1.73 -13.86 5.87
N TRP A 14 -1.13 -14.60 4.94
CA TRP A 14 -1.86 -15.35 3.91
C TRP A 14 -2.92 -16.29 4.49
N ASP A 15 -2.60 -16.96 5.60
CA ASP A 15 -3.51 -17.92 6.23
C ASP A 15 -4.80 -17.26 6.76
N ASP A 16 -4.78 -15.94 6.94
CA ASP A 16 -5.89 -15.13 7.45
C ASP A 16 -6.70 -14.43 6.33
N VAL A 17 -6.34 -14.61 5.05
CA VAL A 17 -6.97 -13.93 3.88
C VAL A 17 -8.44 -14.35 3.63
N ARG A 18 -8.98 -15.30 4.41
CA ARG A 18 -10.35 -15.79 4.21
C ARG A 18 -11.40 -14.79 4.66
N GLY A 19 -12.46 -14.63 3.86
CA GLY A 19 -13.72 -14.05 4.31
C GLY A 19 -13.80 -12.52 4.40
N GLY A 20 -13.03 -11.78 3.59
CA GLY A 20 -13.12 -10.31 3.51
C GLY A 20 -12.08 -9.57 4.36
N VAL A 21 -11.23 -10.28 5.09
CA VAL A 21 -10.17 -9.70 5.94
C VAL A 21 -9.22 -8.80 5.16
N VAL A 22 -8.92 -9.13 3.90
CA VAL A 22 -8.07 -8.28 3.05
C VAL A 22 -8.75 -6.97 2.68
N ASP A 23 -10.04 -6.99 2.33
CA ASP A 23 -10.80 -5.78 2.03
C ASP A 23 -10.91 -4.88 3.27
N GLU A 24 -11.17 -5.46 4.45
CA GLU A 24 -11.18 -4.74 5.73
C GLU A 24 -9.81 -4.14 6.06
N ALA A 25 -8.72 -4.87 5.81
CA ALA A 25 -7.37 -4.36 6.01
C ALA A 25 -7.00 -3.23 5.03
N ILE A 26 -7.45 -3.32 3.77
CA ILE A 26 -7.32 -2.25 2.76
C ILE A 26 -8.07 -0.99 3.22
N GLU A 27 -9.31 -1.15 3.69
CA GLU A 27 -10.10 -0.04 4.21
C GLU A 27 -9.43 0.61 5.43
N ALA A 28 -8.92 -0.20 6.36
CA ALA A 28 -8.23 0.28 7.55
C ALA A 28 -6.94 1.04 7.20
N VAL A 29 -6.07 0.49 6.36
CA VAL A 29 -4.82 1.19 5.98
C VAL A 29 -5.09 2.46 5.19
N GLY A 30 -6.08 2.44 4.29
CA GLY A 30 -6.50 3.62 3.54
C GLY A 30 -7.06 4.72 4.45
N ALA A 31 -7.85 4.35 5.47
CA ALA A 31 -8.37 5.28 6.46
C ALA A 31 -7.24 5.90 7.32
N GLU A 32 -6.26 5.10 7.73
CA GLU A 32 -5.10 5.59 8.48
C GLU A 32 -4.23 6.55 7.66
N ILE A 33 -3.92 6.22 6.41
CA ILE A 33 -3.17 7.11 5.50
C ILE A 33 -3.92 8.43 5.35
N LYS A 34 -5.23 8.37 5.05
CA LYS A 34 -6.06 9.56 4.86
C LYS A 34 -6.16 10.40 6.13
N SER A 35 -6.30 9.77 7.29
CA SER A 35 -6.35 10.46 8.58
C SER A 35 -5.00 11.10 8.93
N PHE A 36 -3.89 10.42 8.64
CA PHE A 36 -2.54 10.92 8.94
C PHE A 36 -2.20 12.18 8.12
N PHE A 37 -2.74 12.30 6.91
CA PHE A 37 -2.51 13.43 6.01
C PHE A 37 -3.68 14.42 5.92
N ALA A 38 -4.73 14.26 6.71
CA ALA A 38 -5.93 15.10 6.62
C ALA A 38 -5.64 16.60 6.80
N ASP A 39 -4.60 16.94 7.56
CA ASP A 39 -4.12 18.29 7.83
C ASP A 39 -2.81 18.64 7.07
N LYS A 40 -2.40 17.81 6.10
CA LYS A 40 -1.09 17.93 5.42
C LYS A 40 -1.26 17.94 3.89
N GLY A 41 -0.92 19.07 3.26
CA GLY A 41 -0.64 19.16 1.81
C GLY A 41 -1.81 18.95 0.84
N ASP A 42 -3.05 19.20 1.26
CA ASP A 42 -4.30 18.90 0.51
C ASP A 42 -4.27 17.48 -0.09
N PHE A 43 -4.19 16.50 0.80
CA PHE A 43 -4.11 15.09 0.44
C PHE A 43 -5.46 14.54 -0.03
N VAL A 44 -5.42 13.78 -1.13
CA VAL A 44 -6.57 13.09 -1.69
C VAL A 44 -6.24 11.63 -1.99
N MET A 45 -7.18 10.75 -1.69
CA MET A 45 -7.10 9.32 -1.92
C MET A 45 -8.52 8.78 -2.14
N GLY A 46 -8.65 7.76 -2.99
CA GLY A 46 -9.88 6.99 -3.17
C GLY A 46 -10.33 6.31 -1.88
N SER A 47 -11.50 5.68 -1.88
CA SER A 47 -12.00 4.91 -0.74
C SER A 47 -11.96 3.41 -1.03
N GLY A 48 -11.54 2.60 -0.07
CA GLY A 48 -11.48 1.15 -0.20
C GLY A 48 -10.71 0.72 -1.44
N ASN A 49 -11.28 -0.21 -2.20
CA ASN A 49 -10.66 -0.79 -3.39
C ASN A 49 -10.42 0.22 -4.53
N ASP A 50 -11.08 1.37 -4.56
CA ASP A 50 -10.82 2.41 -5.58
C ASP A 50 -9.43 3.06 -5.42
N ALA A 51 -8.82 2.96 -4.23
CA ALA A 51 -7.47 3.42 -4.00
C ALA A 51 -6.42 2.35 -4.33
N VAL A 52 -6.81 1.09 -4.54
CA VAL A 52 -5.87 -0.02 -4.70
C VAL A 52 -5.41 -0.11 -6.15
N VAL A 53 -4.10 -0.01 -6.35
CA VAL A 53 -3.44 -0.12 -7.67
C VAL A 53 -2.58 -1.38 -7.77
N GLY A 54 -2.35 -2.06 -6.66
CA GLY A 54 -1.72 -3.37 -6.65
C GLY A 54 -2.10 -4.18 -5.43
N LEU A 55 -2.22 -5.49 -5.61
CA LEU A 55 -2.36 -6.46 -4.54
C LEU A 55 -1.49 -7.65 -4.92
N THR A 56 -0.64 -8.08 -4.01
CA THR A 56 0.30 -9.18 -4.20
C THR A 56 0.43 -9.98 -2.90
N TYR A 57 1.17 -11.07 -2.98
CA TYR A 57 1.56 -11.90 -1.84
C TYR A 57 3.08 -12.01 -1.83
N ASP A 58 3.68 -11.67 -0.71
CA ASP A 58 5.14 -11.66 -0.56
C ASP A 58 5.55 -12.16 0.84
N GLU A 59 6.85 -12.27 1.06
CA GLU A 59 7.44 -12.53 2.37
C GLU A 59 7.27 -11.29 3.27
N SER A 60 6.97 -11.49 4.56
CA SER A 60 6.90 -10.38 5.51
C SER A 60 8.29 -9.79 5.73
N ALA A 61 8.35 -8.46 5.84
CA ALA A 61 9.56 -7.72 6.21
C ALA A 61 10.04 -8.05 7.63
N GLU A 62 9.15 -8.51 8.52
CA GLU A 62 9.51 -8.93 9.88
C GLU A 62 10.02 -10.38 9.94
N ASP A 63 9.38 -11.29 9.21
CA ASP A 63 9.72 -12.71 9.17
C ASP A 63 9.53 -13.28 7.75
N PRO A 64 10.62 -13.55 7.01
CA PRO A 64 10.53 -14.07 5.65
C PRO A 64 9.86 -15.45 5.53
N SER A 65 9.70 -16.17 6.64
CA SER A 65 8.98 -17.46 6.66
C SER A 65 7.46 -17.30 6.62
N VAL A 66 6.94 -16.09 6.86
CA VAL A 66 5.51 -15.77 6.83
C VAL A 66 5.18 -15.08 5.51
N ARG A 67 4.23 -15.66 4.76
CA ARG A 67 3.66 -15.01 3.57
C ARG A 67 2.55 -14.06 3.99
N VAL A 68 2.56 -12.84 3.46
CA VAL A 68 1.59 -11.79 3.76
C VAL A 68 0.94 -11.25 2.48
N ALA A 69 -0.29 -10.78 2.59
CA ALA A 69 -0.92 -9.96 1.57
C ALA A 69 -0.33 -8.55 1.63
N VAL A 70 0.10 -8.05 0.48
CA VAL A 70 0.69 -6.71 0.33
C VAL A 70 -0.16 -5.91 -0.64
N ALA A 71 -0.68 -4.77 -0.20
CA ALA A 71 -1.45 -3.88 -1.05
C ALA A 71 -0.66 -2.60 -1.35
N THR A 72 -0.79 -2.10 -2.57
CA THR A 72 -0.34 -0.77 -2.97
C THR A 72 -1.56 0.11 -3.18
N LEU A 73 -1.66 1.19 -2.38
CA LEU A 73 -2.70 2.20 -2.47
C LEU A 73 -2.14 3.48 -3.10
N VAL A 74 -2.94 4.15 -3.94
CA VAL A 74 -2.59 5.44 -4.54
C VAL A 74 -3.31 6.59 -3.84
N GLY A 75 -2.53 7.57 -3.41
CA GLY A 75 -3.00 8.88 -2.97
C GLY A 75 -2.25 10.00 -3.67
N GLY A 76 -2.51 11.24 -3.33
CA GLY A 76 -1.73 12.35 -3.87
C GLY A 76 -1.95 13.68 -3.19
N PHE A 77 -1.00 14.58 -3.35
CA PHE A 77 -1.00 15.91 -2.73
C PHE A 77 -1.17 16.99 -3.79
N ARG A 78 -2.08 17.94 -3.56
CA ARG A 78 -2.39 18.99 -4.55
C ARG A 78 -1.60 20.28 -4.37
N ASP A 79 -1.19 20.58 -3.14
CA ASP A 79 -0.59 21.87 -2.75
C ASP A 79 0.90 21.78 -2.39
N LEU A 80 1.58 20.72 -2.82
CA LEU A 80 3.02 20.57 -2.62
C LEU A 80 3.82 21.11 -3.81
N ALA A 81 5.02 21.60 -3.52
CA ALA A 81 5.87 22.31 -4.48
C ALA A 81 6.37 21.39 -5.61
N ASP A 82 6.76 20.17 -5.28
CA ASP A 82 7.34 19.20 -6.22
C ASP A 82 7.18 17.76 -5.69
N ALA A 83 7.62 16.81 -6.52
CA ALA A 83 7.51 15.39 -6.24
C ALA A 83 8.39 14.96 -5.06
N ASP A 84 9.55 15.58 -4.86
CA ASP A 84 10.44 15.27 -3.74
C ASP A 84 9.80 15.67 -2.41
N ALA A 85 9.12 16.82 -2.36
CA ALA A 85 8.34 17.25 -1.19
C ALA A 85 7.17 16.30 -0.90
N ALA A 86 6.47 15.83 -1.95
CA ALA A 86 5.41 14.83 -1.81
C ALA A 86 5.92 13.50 -1.27
N LEU A 87 7.04 13.00 -1.79
CA LEU A 87 7.66 11.76 -1.33
C LEU A 87 8.19 11.88 0.09
N ALA A 88 8.84 13.01 0.43
CA ALA A 88 9.35 13.25 1.77
C ALA A 88 8.22 13.29 2.81
N LEU A 89 7.11 13.96 2.49
CA LEU A 89 5.93 13.98 3.34
C LEU A 89 5.29 12.58 3.44
N ALA A 90 5.16 11.86 2.32
CA ALA A 90 4.61 10.51 2.31
C ALA A 90 5.43 9.53 3.16
N LYS A 91 6.76 9.60 3.08
CA LYS A 91 7.69 8.79 3.89
C LYS A 91 7.62 9.09 5.40
N SER A 92 6.96 10.19 5.80
CA SER A 92 6.70 10.47 7.21
C SER A 92 5.52 9.69 7.79
N PHE A 93 4.74 9.00 6.94
CA PHE A 93 3.65 8.15 7.39
C PHE A 93 4.16 7.08 8.36
N THR A 94 3.45 6.92 9.47
CA THR A 94 3.69 5.88 10.47
C THR A 94 2.36 5.39 10.99
N SER A 95 2.25 4.10 11.24
CA SER A 95 1.08 3.46 11.85
C SER A 95 1.53 2.47 12.91
N GLU A 96 0.75 2.37 14.00
CA GLU A 96 0.95 1.31 15.01
C GLU A 96 0.42 -0.03 14.51
N GLN A 97 -0.61 -0.01 13.66
CA GLN A 97 -1.28 -1.19 13.11
C GLN A 97 -0.53 -1.73 11.87
N PHE A 98 -0.15 -0.84 10.96
CA PHE A 98 0.55 -1.16 9.71
C PHE A 98 2.00 -0.68 9.79
N LYS A 99 2.86 -1.51 10.39
CA LYS A 99 4.26 -1.16 10.66
C LYS A 99 5.12 -1.08 9.40
N HIS A 100 4.77 -1.85 8.38
CA HIS A 100 5.54 -1.97 7.13
C HIS A 100 4.79 -1.29 6.00
N VAL A 101 4.84 0.04 6.00
CA VAL A 101 4.33 0.87 4.90
C VAL A 101 5.48 1.66 4.29
N THR A 102 5.64 1.54 2.99
CA THR A 102 6.62 2.29 2.21
C THR A 102 5.93 3.22 1.21
N ALA A 103 6.59 4.32 0.84
CA ALA A 103 6.07 5.28 -0.11
C ALA A 103 7.02 5.45 -1.30
N SER A 104 6.45 5.49 -2.51
CA SER A 104 7.15 5.64 -3.78
C SER A 104 6.41 6.60 -4.72
N LEU A 105 7.14 7.20 -5.64
CA LEU A 105 6.57 7.93 -6.80
C LEU A 105 6.61 7.10 -8.08
N ASP A 106 7.32 5.96 -8.04
CA ASP A 106 7.57 5.14 -9.21
C ASP A 106 6.43 4.13 -9.39
N GLU A 107 5.56 4.38 -10.37
CA GLU A 107 4.47 3.47 -10.73
C GLU A 107 5.00 2.10 -11.18
N SER A 108 6.21 2.03 -11.74
CA SER A 108 6.80 0.75 -12.17
C SER A 108 7.25 -0.14 -11.02
N SER A 109 7.30 0.41 -9.79
CA SER A 109 7.57 -0.35 -8.56
C SER A 109 6.34 -1.09 -8.02
N ILE A 110 5.15 -0.85 -8.57
CA ILE A 110 3.90 -1.48 -8.14
C ILE A 110 3.91 -2.94 -8.61
N VAL A 111 4.07 -3.86 -7.66
CA VAL A 111 3.99 -5.28 -7.94
C VAL A 111 2.52 -5.72 -7.93
N THR A 112 2.02 -6.14 -9.09
CA THR A 112 0.69 -6.76 -9.23
C THR A 112 0.87 -8.23 -9.55
N HIS A 113 0.44 -9.15 -8.68
CA HIS A 113 0.27 -10.54 -9.07
C HIS A 113 -1.22 -10.77 -9.33
N PRO A 114 -1.62 -11.29 -10.50
CA PRO A 114 -2.99 -11.72 -10.67
C PRO A 114 -3.28 -12.79 -9.61
N THR A 115 -4.34 -12.60 -8.84
CA THR A 115 -4.87 -13.57 -7.87
C THR A 115 -5.33 -14.85 -8.59
N GLY A 116 -4.39 -15.63 -9.14
CA GLY A 116 -4.68 -16.78 -9.99
C GLY A 116 -3.53 -17.37 -10.83
N GLU A 117 -2.31 -16.85 -10.82
CA GLU A 117 -1.19 -17.58 -11.45
C GLU A 117 -0.52 -18.51 -10.43
N SER A 118 -0.75 -19.82 -10.63
CA SER A 118 -0.01 -20.89 -9.98
C SER A 118 1.48 -20.66 -10.14
N ASP A 119 2.18 -20.60 -9.01
CA ASP A 119 3.63 -20.57 -8.93
C ASP A 119 4.20 -21.86 -9.54
N THR A 120 4.34 -21.86 -10.87
CA THR A 120 4.94 -22.93 -11.65
C THR A 120 6.16 -22.38 -12.35
N ALA A 121 7.14 -21.93 -11.57
CA ALA A 121 8.45 -21.59 -12.09
C ALA A 121 9.54 -21.97 -11.08
N GLY A 122 9.97 -23.23 -11.12
CA GLY A 122 11.11 -23.68 -10.32
C GLY A 122 11.42 -25.17 -10.32
N ALA A 123 10.93 -25.95 -11.29
CA ALA A 123 11.48 -27.28 -11.55
C ALA A 123 12.56 -27.14 -12.64
N SER A 124 13.83 -27.13 -12.25
CA SER A 124 14.98 -27.56 -13.05
C SER A 124 16.15 -27.87 -12.13
#